data_AF-A0A9W9TLV1-F1
#
_entry.id   AF-A0A9W9TLV1-F1
#
_cell.length_a   1.000
_cell.length_b   1.000
_cell.length_c   1.000
_cell.angle_alpha   90.00
_cell.angle_beta   90.00
_cell.angle_gamma   90.00
#
_symmetry.space_group_name_H-M   'P 1'
#
loop_
_entity.id
_entity.type
_entity.pdbx_description
1 polymer ?
#
loop_
_entity_poly.entity_id
_entity_poly.type
_entity_poly.pdbx_seq_one_letter_code
_entity_poly.pdbx_strand_id
1 'polypeptide(L)'
;MEDKSQSKYGNAGASRYFSENDKFKVGQGVAGSVVDCRSVTKFLPYLVTGIQQDIGVRSLDLLPDGVEQGIVRFEMRSESAQAEGNVNGFHTHEKKLYA
;
A
#
# COMPACT_ATOMS: atom_id res chain seq x y z
N MET A 1 -16.06 -43.67 5.68
CA MET A 1 -16.58 -42.75 4.66
C MET A 1 -15.94 -41.40 4.92
N GLU A 2 -14.86 -41.12 4.19
CA GLU A 2 -14.18 -39.82 4.23
C GLU A 2 -14.97 -38.85 3.36
N ASP A 3 -15.48 -37.77 3.95
CA ASP A 3 -16.13 -36.70 3.21
C ASP A 3 -15.06 -35.67 2.80
N LYS A 4 -14.41 -35.91 1.66
CA LYS A 4 -13.51 -34.92 1.02
C LYS A 4 -14.35 -33.96 0.17
N SER A 5 -15.06 -33.05 0.85
CA SER A 5 -15.52 -31.82 0.20
C SER A 5 -14.31 -30.90 -0.05
N GLN A 6 -13.57 -31.16 -1.13
CA GLN A 6 -12.64 -30.17 -1.66
C GLN A 6 -13.45 -28.95 -2.14
N SER A 7 -13.32 -27.82 -1.44
CA SER A 7 -13.85 -26.55 -1.90
C SER A 7 -13.25 -26.23 -3.26
N LYS A 8 -14.11 -26.11 -4.28
CA LYS A 8 -13.78 -25.83 -5.69
C LYS A 8 -12.99 -24.52 -5.92
N TYR A 9 -12.85 -23.70 -4.88
CA TYR A 9 -11.92 -22.59 -4.80
C TYR A 9 -10.68 -23.05 -4.02
N GLY A 10 -9.73 -23.64 -4.74
CA GLY A 10 -8.44 -24.04 -4.19
C GLY A 10 -7.77 -22.87 -3.50
N ASN A 11 -7.11 -23.15 -2.38
CA ASN A 11 -6.42 -22.19 -1.52
C ASN A 11 -5.51 -21.26 -2.35
N ALA A 12 -6.02 -20.08 -2.73
CA ALA A 12 -5.34 -19.16 -3.63
C ALA A 12 -3.98 -18.68 -3.09
N GLY A 13 -3.80 -18.72 -1.77
CA GLY A 13 -2.51 -18.45 -1.13
C GLY A 13 -1.48 -19.54 -1.42
N ALA A 14 -1.87 -20.83 -1.38
CA ALA A 14 -0.95 -21.94 -1.65
C ALA A 14 -0.43 -21.92 -3.09
N SER A 15 -1.27 -21.50 -4.04
CA SER A 15 -0.89 -21.31 -5.45
C SER A 15 0.13 -20.18 -5.62
N ARG A 16 -0.14 -19.02 -5.01
CA ARG A 16 0.75 -17.85 -5.06
C ARG A 16 2.13 -18.12 -4.46
N TYR A 17 2.19 -18.96 -3.44
CA TYR A 17 3.44 -19.32 -2.76
C TYR A 17 4.03 -20.65 -3.24
N PHE A 18 3.52 -21.20 -4.35
CA PHE A 18 3.97 -22.46 -4.97
C PHE A 18 3.96 -23.68 -4.03
N SER A 19 3.23 -23.61 -2.93
CA SER A 19 3.16 -24.66 -1.91
C SER A 19 1.94 -25.55 -2.10
N GLU A 20 1.36 -25.68 -3.30
CA GLU A 20 0.16 -26.50 -3.52
C GLU A 20 0.40 -27.97 -3.15
N ASN A 21 1.54 -28.53 -3.57
CA ASN A 21 1.90 -29.94 -3.38
C ASN A 21 2.75 -30.21 -2.13
N ASP A 22 3.12 -29.16 -1.38
CA ASP A 22 3.94 -29.32 -0.18
C ASP A 22 3.16 -30.03 0.92
N LYS A 23 3.76 -31.09 1.48
CA LYS A 23 3.23 -31.81 2.65
C LYS A 23 3.22 -30.94 3.91
N PHE A 24 4.18 -30.02 4.01
CA PHE A 24 4.28 -29.05 5.10
C PHE A 24 4.10 -27.65 4.52
N LYS A 25 3.10 -26.90 5.01
CA LYS A 25 2.88 -25.53 4.56
C LYS A 25 3.75 -24.57 5.39
N VAL A 26 4.51 -23.72 4.72
CA VAL A 26 5.30 -22.64 5.36
C VAL A 26 4.51 -21.34 5.26
N GLY A 27 4.22 -20.71 6.39
CA GLY A 27 3.55 -19.40 6.42
C GLY A 27 4.49 -18.30 5.91
N GLN A 28 4.08 -17.59 4.85
CA GLN A 28 4.82 -16.45 4.28
C GLN A 28 4.15 -15.09 4.56
N GLY A 29 3.05 -15.11 5.30
CA GLY A 29 2.28 -13.93 5.68
C GLY A 29 1.80 -14.03 7.11
N VAL A 30 1.23 -12.93 7.60
CA VAL A 30 0.69 -12.82 8.95
C VAL A 30 -0.81 -12.52 8.88
N ALA A 31 -1.56 -13.03 9.84
CA ALA A 31 -2.96 -12.66 10.04
C ALA A 31 -3.03 -11.51 11.06
N GLY A 32 -3.80 -10.49 10.74
CA GLY A 32 -4.01 -9.33 11.62
C GLY A 32 -5.28 -8.57 11.23
N SER A 33 -5.77 -7.73 12.13
CA SER A 33 -6.93 -6.87 11.92
C SER A 33 -6.50 -5.42 11.67
N VAL A 34 -7.20 -4.73 10.76
CA VAL A 34 -7.00 -3.31 10.46
C VAL A 34 -8.27 -2.55 10.82
N VAL A 35 -8.13 -1.29 11.24
CA VAL A 35 -9.27 -0.38 11.51
C VAL A 35 -10.05 -0.12 10.22
N ASP A 36 -11.37 0.07 10.33
CA ASP A 36 -12.21 0.41 9.20
C ASP A 36 -11.73 1.67 8.46
N CYS A 37 -11.53 1.52 7.15
CA CYS A 37 -11.01 2.57 6.26
C CYS A 37 -12.13 3.44 5.64
N ARG A 38 -13.37 3.31 6.11
CA ARG A 38 -14.57 4.00 5.60
C ARG A 38 -14.85 3.66 4.12
N SER A 39 -15.87 4.28 3.54
CA SER A 39 -16.30 4.02 2.17
C SER A 39 -15.22 4.38 1.14
N VAL A 40 -15.00 3.45 0.20
CA VAL A 40 -14.12 3.62 -0.97
C VAL A 40 -14.52 4.84 -1.81
N THR A 41 -15.81 5.15 -1.89
CA THR A 41 -16.31 6.31 -2.64
C THR A 41 -15.85 7.66 -2.07
N LYS A 42 -15.50 7.72 -0.78
CA LYS A 42 -14.89 8.90 -0.16
C LYS A 42 -13.36 8.85 -0.21
N PHE A 43 -12.79 7.66 -0.08
CA PHE A 43 -11.34 7.48 -0.04
C PHE A 43 -10.67 7.71 -1.40
N LEU A 44 -11.26 7.22 -2.50
CA LEU A 44 -10.67 7.35 -3.84
C LEU A 44 -10.51 8.80 -4.31
N PRO A 45 -11.53 9.69 -4.20
CA PRO A 45 -11.36 11.09 -4.57
C PRO A 45 -10.25 11.80 -3.77
N TYR A 46 -10.10 11.46 -2.48
CA TYR A 46 -9.03 11.99 -1.64
C TYR A 46 -7.65 11.59 -2.18
N LEU A 47 -7.46 10.30 -2.53
CA LEU A 47 -6.20 9.83 -3.10
C LEU A 47 -5.88 10.50 -4.44
N VAL A 48 -6.86 10.61 -5.33
CA VAL A 48 -6.66 11.25 -6.64
C VAL A 48 -6.24 12.71 -6.48
N THR A 49 -6.91 13.45 -5.61
CA THR A 49 -6.58 14.86 -5.34
C THR A 49 -5.17 15.01 -4.76
N GLY A 50 -4.79 14.12 -3.85
CA GLY A 50 -3.45 14.16 -3.23
C GLY A 50 -2.30 13.90 -4.21
N ILE A 51 -2.51 13.02 -5.20
CA ILE A 51 -1.46 12.69 -6.18
C ILE A 51 -1.29 13.79 -7.24
N GLN A 52 -2.36 14.54 -7.56
CA GLN A 52 -2.35 15.49 -8.68
C GLN A 52 -1.49 16.75 -8.47
N GLN A 53 -1.11 17.11 -7.24
CA GLN A 53 -0.58 18.46 -6.98
C GLN A 53 0.95 18.60 -6.92
N ASP A 54 1.70 17.56 -6.55
CA ASP A 54 3.03 17.83 -5.98
C ASP A 54 4.23 17.67 -6.92
N ILE A 55 4.10 16.93 -8.03
CA ILE A 55 5.29 16.52 -8.84
C ILE A 55 5.57 17.47 -10.01
N GLY A 56 4.61 18.32 -10.41
CA GLY A 56 4.79 19.29 -11.50
C GLY A 56 4.71 18.69 -12.92
N VAL A 57 4.22 17.45 -13.05
CA VAL A 57 4.01 16.77 -14.34
C VAL A 57 2.52 16.72 -14.68
N ARG A 58 2.17 16.94 -15.96
CA ARG A 58 0.78 17.09 -16.41
C ARG A 58 0.00 15.77 -16.54
N SER A 59 0.69 14.64 -16.71
CA SER A 59 0.08 13.32 -16.82
C SER A 59 1.00 12.24 -16.29
N LEU A 60 0.43 11.08 -15.96
CA LEU A 60 1.19 9.91 -15.50
C LEU A 60 2.10 9.35 -16.61
N ASP A 61 1.69 9.46 -17.88
CA ASP A 61 2.47 8.97 -19.01
C ASP A 61 3.76 9.78 -19.23
N LEU A 62 3.76 11.06 -18.86
CA LEU A 62 4.93 11.95 -18.97
C LEU A 62 5.88 11.84 -17.77
N LEU A 63 5.44 11.19 -16.68
CA LEU A 63 6.23 11.11 -15.45
C LEU A 63 7.53 10.30 -15.63
N PRO A 64 7.53 9.11 -16.25
CA PRO A 64 8.76 8.35 -16.52
C PRO A 64 9.77 9.15 -17.34
N ASP A 65 9.32 9.77 -18.44
CA ASP A 65 10.16 10.60 -19.29
C ASP A 65 10.78 11.77 -18.51
N GLY A 66 10.00 12.42 -17.64
CA GLY A 66 10.47 13.50 -16.78
C GLY A 66 11.51 13.05 -15.75
N VAL A 67 11.43 11.79 -15.29
CA VAL A 67 12.44 11.19 -14.40
C VAL A 67 13.72 10.85 -15.19
N GLU A 68 13.60 10.22 -16.35
CA GLU A 68 14.74 9.84 -17.20
C GLU A 68 15.52 11.06 -17.69
N GLN A 69 14.82 12.14 -18.04
CA GLN A 69 15.42 13.42 -18.44
C GLN A 69 15.98 14.21 -17.26
N GLY A 70 15.75 13.77 -16.02
CA GLY A 70 16.22 14.43 -14.80
C GLY A 70 15.49 15.74 -14.46
N ILE A 71 14.32 15.98 -15.05
CA ILE A 71 13.42 17.11 -14.74
C ILE A 71 12.79 16.89 -13.36
N VAL A 72 12.34 15.67 -13.09
CA VAL A 72 11.87 15.25 -11.77
C VAL A 72 13.08 14.86 -10.93
N ARG A 73 13.21 15.48 -9.74
CA ARG A 73 14.35 15.30 -8.85
C ARG A 73 13.92 14.54 -7.60
N PHE A 74 14.78 13.65 -7.14
CA PHE A 74 14.62 12.93 -5.88
C PHE A 74 15.76 13.27 -4.94
N GLU A 75 15.47 13.27 -3.66
CA GLU A 75 16.44 13.50 -2.60
C GLU A 75 16.31 12.38 -1.55
N MET A 76 17.45 11.85 -1.13
CA MET A 76 17.48 10.88 -0.03
C MET A 76 17.28 11.58 1.31
N ARG A 77 16.42 11.04 2.15
CA ARG A 77 16.16 11.56 3.50
C ARG A 77 16.74 10.65 4.56
N SER A 78 17.53 11.22 5.47
CA SER A 78 18.01 10.52 6.67
C SER A 78 16.85 10.17 7.61
N GLU A 79 17.08 9.25 8.55
CA GLU A 79 16.07 8.88 9.55
C GLU A 79 15.57 10.09 10.35
N SER A 80 16.48 10.99 10.76
CA SER A 80 16.12 12.23 11.44
C SER A 80 15.26 13.14 10.57
N ALA A 81 15.57 13.29 9.29
CA ALA A 81 14.77 14.11 8.37
C ALA A 81 13.37 13.53 8.12
N GLN A 82 13.22 12.20 8.17
CA GLN A 82 11.91 11.55 8.09
C GLN A 82 11.09 11.75 9.38
N ALA A 83 11.74 11.64 10.54
CA ALA A 83 11.12 11.91 11.83
C ALA A 83 10.66 13.38 11.93
N GLU A 84 11.49 14.31 11.48
CA GLU A 84 11.18 15.74 11.42
C GLU A 84 10.04 16.04 10.42
N GLY A 85 10.04 15.39 9.25
CA GLY A 85 9.01 15.58 8.24
C GLY A 85 7.63 15.03 8.61
N ASN A 86 7.53 14.23 9.68
CA ASN A 86 6.27 13.77 10.25
C ASN A 86 5.84 14.67 11.43
N VAL A 87 4.60 14.50 11.90
CA VAL A 87 4.11 15.24 13.07
C VAL A 87 4.94 14.91 14.32
N ASN A 88 5.64 15.90 14.86
CA ASN A 88 6.45 15.80 16.07
C ASN A 88 6.26 17.04 16.97
N GLY A 89 6.61 16.94 18.27
CA GLY A 89 6.61 18.08 19.19
C GLY A 89 5.27 18.47 19.84
N PHE A 90 4.21 17.67 19.69
CA PHE A 90 2.88 17.95 20.26
C PHE A 90 2.55 17.05 21.46
N HIS A 91 1.80 17.59 22.44
CA HIS A 91 1.28 16.80 23.57
C HIS A 91 0.18 15.81 23.13
N THR A 92 -0.70 16.24 22.22
CA THR A 92 -1.75 15.41 21.62
C THR A 92 -1.96 15.81 20.16
N HIS A 93 -2.15 14.84 19.27
CA HIS A 93 -2.46 15.06 17.85
C HIS A 93 -3.43 14.00 17.34
N GLU A 94 -4.46 14.41 16.60
CA GLU A 94 -5.40 13.51 15.92
C GLU A 94 -5.17 13.55 14.41
N LYS A 95 -4.87 12.39 13.81
CA LYS A 95 -4.62 12.28 12.36
C LYS A 95 -5.92 12.01 11.60
N LYS A 96 -6.57 13.08 11.12
CA LYS A 96 -7.74 13.01 10.24
C LYS A 96 -7.34 13.34 8.80
N LEU A 97 -7.49 12.36 7.89
CA LEU A 97 -7.02 12.47 6.51
C LEU A 97 -8.03 13.17 5.57
N TYR A 98 -9.32 12.86 5.72
CA TYR A 98 -10.40 13.38 4.87
C TYR A 98 -11.77 13.29 5.58
N ALA A 99 -12.80 13.98 5.05
CA ALA A 99 -14.17 14.05 5.61
C ALA A 99 -15.20 13.30 4.74
#